data_AF-W4QIQ2-F1
#
_entry.id   AF-W4QIQ2-F1
#
_cell.length_a   1.000
_cell.length_b   1.000
_cell.length_c   1.000
_cell.angle_alpha   90.00
_cell.angle_beta   90.00
_cell.angle_gamma   90.00
#
_symmetry.space_group_name_H-M   'P 1'
#
loop_
_entity.id
_entity.type
_entity.pdbx_description
1 polymer ?
#
loop_
_entity_poly.entity_id
_entity_poly.type
_entity_poly.pdbx_seq_one_letter_code
_entity_poly.pdbx_strand_id
1 'polypeptide(L)' 'MGTKTSHVRIEVEKLRAIMIRTGLTKGLDHPETLMYSQELDKYLNRLLADNRKHKKREIES' A
#
# COMPACT_ATOMS: atom_id res chain seq x y z
N MET A 1 -15.60 -12.16 -14.07
CA MET A 1 -14.78 -10.97 -13.72
C MET A 1 -13.82 -11.36 -12.61
N GLY A 2 -12.60 -11.79 -12.94
CA GLY A 2 -11.60 -12.19 -11.93
C GLY A 2 -10.51 -11.15 -11.88
N THR A 3 -10.58 -10.19 -10.95
CA THR A 3 -9.47 -9.27 -10.74
C THR A 3 -8.32 -10.07 -10.15
N LYS A 4 -7.24 -10.28 -10.91
CA LYS A 4 -5.95 -10.73 -10.35
C LYS A 4 -5.46 -9.62 -9.41
N THR A 5 -5.83 -9.71 -8.14
CA THR A 5 -5.36 -8.78 -7.12
C THR A 5 -3.89 -9.08 -6.88
N SER A 6 -3.01 -8.16 -7.28
CA SER A 6 -1.56 -8.30 -7.02
C SER A 6 -1.33 -8.41 -5.51
N HIS A 7 -0.41 -9.27 -5.09
CA HIS A 7 -0.10 -9.46 -3.66
C HIS A 7 0.21 -8.13 -2.96
N VAL A 8 0.88 -7.20 -3.67
CA VAL A 8 1.17 -5.85 -3.18
C VAL A 8 -0.12 -5.08 -2.82
N ARG A 9 -1.19 -5.21 -3.62
CA ARG A 9 -2.46 -4.52 -3.37
C ARG A 9 -3.19 -5.09 -2.15
N ILE A 10 -3.07 -6.39 -1.90
CA ILE A 10 -3.62 -7.03 -0.69
C ILE A 10 -2.93 -6.49 0.56
N GLU A 11 -1.59 -6.39 0.54
CA GLU A 11 -0.83 -5.87 1.68
C GLU A 11 -1.09 -4.39 1.94
N VAL A 12 -1.28 -3.58 0.89
CA VAL A 12 -1.72 -2.18 1.02
C VAL A 12 -3.05 -2.07 1.77
N GLU A 13 -4.06 -2.85 1.39
CA GLU A 13 -5.38 -2.77 2.05
C GLU A 13 -5.32 -3.27 3.51
N LYS A 14 -4.55 -4.33 3.79
CA LYS A 14 -4.35 -4.83 5.15
C LYS A 14 -3.69 -3.78 6.04
N LEU A 15 -2.57 -3.20 5.59
CA LEU A 15 -1.83 -2.18 6.36
C LEU A 15 -2.65 -0.91 6.56
N ARG A 16 -3.43 -0.51 5.55
CA ARG A 16 -4.38 0.61 5.68
C ARG A 16 -5.41 0.35 6.77
N ALA A 17 -6.03 -0.82 6.79
CA ALA A 17 -7.03 -1.17 7.80
C ALA A 17 -6.43 -1.19 9.22
N ILE A 18 -5.21 -1.73 9.36
CA ILE A 18 -4.49 -1.75 10.64
C ILE A 18 -4.15 -0.34 11.10
N MET A 19 -3.57 0.50 10.24
CA MET A 19 -3.22 1.89 10.55
C MET A 19 -4.43 2.70 11.01
N ILE A 20 -5.56 2.58 10.30
CA ILE A 20 -6.81 3.27 10.67
C ILE A 20 -7.28 2.81 12.05
N ARG A 21 -7.33 1.49 12.29
CA ARG A 21 -7.76 0.95 13.58
C ARG A 21 -6.84 1.41 14.72
N THR A 22 -5.53 1.40 14.51
CA THR A 22 -4.54 1.86 15.50
C THR A 22 -4.68 3.36 15.74
N GLY A 23 -4.87 4.16 14.68
CA GLY A 23 -5.12 5.60 14.78
C GLY A 23 -6.39 5.95 15.57
N LEU A 24 -7.47 5.19 15.35
CA LEU A 24 -8.74 5.36 16.08
C LEU A 24 -8.66 4.91 17.54
N THR A 25 -7.80 3.95 17.88
CA THR A 25 -7.72 3.36 19.22
C THR A 25 -6.62 3.97 20.09
N LYS A 26 -5.50 4.40 19.49
CA LYS A 26 -4.30 4.86 20.21
C LYS A 26 -3.91 6.30 19.89
N GLY A 27 -4.49 6.91 18.85
CA GLY A 27 -4.12 8.23 18.35
C GLY A 27 -3.30 8.16 17.05
N LEU A 28 -3.39 9.23 16.25
CA LEU A 28 -2.70 9.34 14.96
C LEU A 28 -1.20 9.59 15.12
N ASP A 29 -0.80 10.17 16.24
CA ASP A 29 0.58 10.46 16.65
C ASP A 29 1.24 9.31 17.43
N HIS A 30 0.47 8.27 17.78
CA HIS A 30 1.00 7.11 18.47
C HIS A 30 2.11 6.43 17.64
N PRO A 31 3.25 6.03 18.24
CA PRO A 31 4.40 5.46 17.51
C PRO A 31 4.03 4.30 16.59
N GLU A 32 3.08 3.48 17.00
CA GLU A 32 2.59 2.35 16.20
C GLU A 32 1.77 2.79 14.97
N THR A 33 0.96 3.85 15.09
CA THR A 33 0.24 4.42 13.95
C THR A 33 1.23 5.01 12.94
N LEU A 34 2.26 5.70 13.42
CA LEU A 34 3.35 6.23 12.58
C LEU A 34 4.14 5.10 11.90
N MET A 35 4.45 4.02 12.62
CA MET A 35 5.11 2.84 12.07
C MET A 35 4.29 2.23 10.92
N TYR A 36 2.99 2.01 11.14
CA TYR A 36 2.11 1.48 10.08
C TYR A 36 1.98 2.44 8.89
N SER A 37 1.98 3.76 9.12
CA SER A 37 2.00 4.75 8.04
C SER A 37 3.27 4.65 7.19
N GLN A 38 4.44 4.50 7.82
CA GLN A 38 5.71 4.35 7.10
C GLN A 38 5.79 3.03 6.33
N GLU A 39 5.23 1.96 6.89
CA GLU A 39 5.18 0.67 6.20
C GLU A 39 4.22 0.69 5.01
N LEU A 40 3.04 1.28 5.18
CA LEU A 40 2.07 1.49 4.10
C LEU A 40 2.69 2.28 2.93
N ASP A 41 3.45 3.34 3.22
CA ASP A 41 4.13 4.14 2.20
C ASP A 41 5.11 3.32 1.35
N LYS A 42 5.87 2.39 1.96
CA LYS A 42 6.77 1.48 1.24
C LYS A 42 6.01 0.61 0.23
N TYR A 43 4.86 0.06 0.61
CA TYR A 43 4.05 -0.77 -0.29
C TYR A 43 3.36 0.05 -1.39
N LEU A 44 2.90 1.26 -1.09
CA LEU A 44 2.37 2.18 -2.09
C LEU A 44 3.44 2.56 -3.12
N ASN A 45 4.66 2.85 -2.68
CA ASN A 45 5.79 3.13 -3.58
C ASN A 45 6.12 1.96 -4.49
N ARG A 46 6.07 0.72 -3.97
CA ARG A 46 6.23 -0.51 -4.78
C ARG A 46 5.12 -0.65 -5.82
N LEU A 47 3.86 -0.46 -5.42
CA LEU A 47 2.71 -0.52 -6.34
C LEU A 47 2.82 0.53 -7.46
N LEU A 48 3.21 1.75 -7.13
CA LEU A 48 3.45 2.82 -8.11
C LEU A 48 4.61 2.48 -9.06
N ALA A 49 5.69 1.89 -8.55
CA ALA A 49 6.81 1.44 -9.37
C ALA A 49 6.43 0.30 -10.33
N ASP A 50 5.63 -0.66 -9.88
CA ASP A 50 5.16 -1.77 -10.71
C ASP A 50 4.22 -1.30 -11.83
N ASN A 51 3.33 -0.34 -11.52
CA ASN A 51 2.49 0.31 -12.51
C ASN A 51 3.32 1.08 -13.55
N ARG A 52 4.40 1.77 -13.13
CA ARG A 52 5.34 2.45 -14.05
C ARG A 52 6.04 1.48 -15.00
N LYS A 53 6.41 0.27 -14.52
CA LYS A 53 7.01 -0.78 -15.37
C LYS A 53 6.05 -1.33 -16.42
N HIS A 54 4.76 -1.44 -16.09
CA HIS A 54 3.76 -1.89 -17.06
C HIS A 54 3.54 -0.84 -18.15
N LYS A 55 3.48 0.44 -17.80
CA LYS A 55 3.30 1.54 -18.76
C LYS A 55 4.47 1.72 -19.74
N LYS A 56 5.72 1.39 -19.35
CA LYS A 56 6.87 1.41 -20.27
C LYS A 56 6.82 0.29 -21.32
N ARG A 57 6.37 -0.91 -20.95
CA ARG A 57 6.30 -2.06 -21.87
C ARG A 57 5.25 -1.90 -22.95
N GLU A 58 4.18 -1.15 -22.69
CA GLU A 58 3.13 -0.82 -23.67
C GLU A 58 3.55 0.27 -24.68
N ILE A 59 4.59 1.05 -24.38
CA ILE A 59 5.10 2.10 -25.29
C ILE A 59 6.22 1.55 -26.19
N GLU A 60 6.87 0.46 -25.78
CA GLU A 60 7.98 -0.19 -26.50
C GLU A 60 7.55 -1.44 -27.29
N SER A 61 6.24 -1.71 -27.42
CA SER A 61 5.66 -2.79 -28.26
C SER A 61 4.90 -2.21 -29.44
#